data_AF-A0A9D8PJJ5-F1
#
_entry.id   AF-A0A9D8PJJ5-F1
#
_cell.length_a   1.000
_cell.length_b   1.000
_cell.length_c   1.000
_cell.angle_alpha   90.00
_cell.angle_beta   90.00
_cell.angle_gamma   90.00
#
_symmetry.space_group_name_H-M   'P 1'
#
loop_
_entity.id
_entity.type
_entity.pdbx_description
1 polymer ?
#
loop_
_entity_poly.entity_id
_entity_poly.type
_entity_poly.pdbx_seq_one_letter_code
_entity_poly.pdbx_strand_id
1 'polypeptide(L)'
;FRYAGLSLEEHVVVDPGCFRPTDPMELLADASKAGRELGWNPQIKLHDLVKIMVDADMRAAGLEPRGEGDRILATKFPHRWWMVD
;
A
#
# COMPACT_ATOMS: atom_id res chain seq x y z
N PHE A 1 7.22 -6.43 5.68
CA PHE A 1 7.98 -7.57 6.24
C PHE A 1 7.19 -8.38 7.26
N ARG A 2 6.89 -7.87 8.45
CA ARG A 2 6.11 -8.62 9.48
C ARG A 2 4.77 -9.18 8.96
N TYR A 3 4.04 -8.42 8.15
CA TYR A 3 2.79 -8.90 7.54
C TYR A 3 3.01 -10.14 6.67
N ALA A 4 4.11 -10.20 5.92
CA ALA A 4 4.51 -11.38 5.15
C ALA A 4 5.19 -12.48 6.01
N GLY A 5 5.33 -12.30 7.33
CA GLY A 5 6.02 -13.24 8.21
C GLY A 5 7.56 -13.20 8.09
N LEU A 6 8.13 -12.13 7.53
CA LEU A 6 9.57 -11.99 7.29
C LEU A 6 10.24 -11.00 8.25
N SER A 7 11.51 -11.25 8.56
CA SER A 7 12.42 -10.30 9.22
C SER A 7 12.98 -9.32 8.20
N LEU A 8 13.13 -8.05 8.62
CA LEU A 8 13.71 -7.00 7.78
C LEU A 8 15.21 -7.19 7.65
N GLU A 9 15.87 -7.57 8.74
CA GLU A 9 17.32 -7.73 8.85
C GLU A 9 17.87 -8.80 7.91
N GLU A 10 17.06 -9.83 7.65
CA GLU A 10 17.43 -10.94 6.75
C GLU A 10 17.20 -10.62 5.27
N HIS A 11 16.34 -9.66 4.94
CA HIS A 11 15.81 -9.48 3.58
C HIS A 11 16.06 -8.09 2.97
N VAL A 12 16.57 -7.12 3.75
CA VAL A 12 16.81 -5.76 3.27
C VAL A 12 18.31 -5.47 3.22
N VAL A 13 18.76 -4.99 2.07
CA VAL A 13 20.14 -4.55 1.84
C VAL A 13 20.14 -3.13 1.27
N VAL A 14 21.22 -2.38 1.54
CA VAL A 14 21.41 -1.04 0.97
C VAL A 14 22.31 -1.16 -0.26
N ASP A 15 21.79 -0.80 -1.41
CA ASP A 15 22.54 -0.71 -2.66
C ASP A 15 22.89 0.75 -2.98
N PRO A 16 24.19 1.12 -3.07
CA PRO A 16 24.60 2.44 -3.50
C PRO A 16 24.04 2.90 -4.85
N GLY A 17 23.72 1.97 -5.74
CA GLY A 17 23.09 2.27 -7.04
C GLY A 17 21.68 2.83 -6.94
N CYS A 18 21.00 2.68 -5.79
CA CYS A 18 19.66 3.21 -5.58
C CYS A 18 19.63 4.67 -5.07
N PHE A 19 20.77 5.26 -4.70
CA PHE A 19 20.82 6.66 -4.27
C PHE A 19 20.66 7.62 -5.45
N ARG A 20 19.79 8.63 -5.30
CA ARG A 20 19.66 9.69 -6.29
C ARG A 20 20.48 10.91 -5.86
N PRO A 21 21.20 11.58 -6.80
CA PRO A 21 21.94 12.80 -6.49
C PRO A 21 21.07 13.93 -5.91
N THR A 22 19.76 13.85 -6.13
CA THR A 22 18.78 14.79 -5.59
C THR A 22 17.53 14.02 -5.23
N ASP A 23 17.26 13.88 -3.93
CA ASP A 23 16.00 13.38 -3.40
C ASP A 23 15.33 14.48 -2.57
N PRO A 24 14.00 14.68 -2.71
CA PRO A 24 13.27 15.57 -1.82
C PRO A 24 13.32 15.02 -0.39
N MET A 25 13.72 15.86 0.57
CA MET A 25 13.86 15.45 1.98
C MET A 25 12.52 15.13 2.66
N GLU A 26 11.44 15.80 2.25
CA GLU A 26 10.10 15.61 2.82
C GLU A 26 9.03 15.91 1.77
N LEU A 27 7.99 15.06 1.73
CA LEU A 27 6.79 15.26 0.92
C LEU A 27 5.57 15.24 1.83
N LEU A 28 5.02 16.41 2.11
CA LEU A 28 3.82 16.58 2.93
C LEU A 28 2.81 17.48 2.20
N ALA A 29 1.64 16.95 1.91
CA ALA A 29 0.57 17.69 1.23
C ALA A 29 -0.58 18.03 2.19
N ASP A 30 -1.14 19.23 2.06
CA ASP A 30 -2.42 19.59 2.67
C ASP A 30 -3.58 19.38 1.67
N ALA A 31 -4.38 18.34 1.91
CA ALA A 31 -5.57 18.03 1.12
C ALA A 31 -6.85 18.74 1.62
N SER A 32 -6.76 19.71 2.54
CA SER A 32 -7.91 20.39 3.15
C SER A 32 -8.82 21.05 2.12
N LYS A 33 -8.26 21.58 1.02
CA LYS A 33 -9.04 22.16 -0.08
C LYS A 33 -9.96 21.12 -0.72
N ALA A 34 -9.44 19.93 -1.03
CA ALA A 34 -10.23 18.84 -1.61
C ALA A 34 -11.33 18.37 -0.64
N GLY A 35 -11.03 18.33 0.66
CA GLY A 35 -12.04 18.05 1.69
C GLY A 35 -13.18 19.09 1.71
N ARG A 36 -12.84 20.39 1.64
CA ARG A 36 -13.84 21.47 1.66
C ARG A 36 -14.67 21.57 0.38
N GLU A 37 -14.02 21.49 -0.78
CA GLU A 37 -14.67 21.76 -2.07
C GLU A 37 -15.33 20.52 -2.68
N LEU A 38 -14.79 19.33 -2.40
CA LEU A 38 -15.24 18.07 -3.02
C LEU A 38 -15.82 17.08 -2.00
N GLY A 39 -15.80 17.40 -0.70
CA GLY A 39 -16.13 16.44 0.35
C GLY A 39 -15.18 15.22 0.36
N TRP A 40 -14.00 15.35 -0.23
CA TRP A 40 -13.10 14.22 -0.45
C TRP A 40 -12.32 13.86 0.82
N ASN A 41 -12.23 12.56 1.11
CA ASN A 41 -11.39 12.02 2.16
C ASN A 41 -10.87 10.61 1.75
N PRO A 42 -9.60 10.26 2.02
CA PRO A 42 -9.05 8.96 1.66
C PRO A 42 -9.79 7.82 2.38
N GLN A 43 -10.29 6.86 1.58
CA GLN A 43 -10.98 5.66 2.06
C GLN A 43 -10.03 4.59 2.60
N ILE A 44 -8.79 4.58 2.11
CA ILE A 44 -7.72 3.65 2.46
C ILE A 44 -6.56 4.44 3.08
N LYS A 45 -6.03 3.94 4.20
CA LYS A 45 -4.85 4.50 4.87
C LYS A 45 -3.61 3.66 4.53
N LEU A 46 -2.42 4.19 4.81
CA LEU A 46 -1.15 3.54 4.44
C LEU A 46 -1.04 2.08 4.92
N HIS A 47 -1.41 1.80 6.17
CA HIS A 47 -1.36 0.45 6.72
C HIS A 47 -2.28 -0.54 5.98
N ASP A 48 -3.46 -0.08 5.57
CA ASP A 48 -4.41 -0.88 4.80
C ASP A 48 -3.87 -1.11 3.38
N LEU A 49 -3.34 -0.06 2.75
CA LEU A 49 -2.74 -0.11 1.41
C LEU A 49 -1.60 -1.13 1.36
N VAL A 50 -0.70 -1.14 2.35
CA VAL A 50 0.40 -2.11 2.41
C VAL A 50 -0.11 -3.55 2.44
N LYS A 51 -1.17 -3.85 3.18
CA LYS A 51 -1.76 -5.20 3.22
C LYS A 51 -2.36 -5.60 1.87
N ILE A 52 -3.07 -4.67 1.24
CA ILE A 52 -3.66 -4.85 -0.09
C ILE A 52 -2.57 -5.19 -1.12
N MET A 53 -1.50 -4.39 -1.15
CA MET A 53 -0.40 -4.59 -2.08
C MET A 53 0.31 -5.94 -1.86
N VAL A 54 0.62 -6.28 -0.61
CA VAL A 54 1.33 -7.54 -0.32
C VAL A 54 0.45 -8.77 -0.64
N ASP A 55 -0.84 -8.74 -0.34
CA ASP A 55 -1.74 -9.84 -0.68
C ASP A 55 -1.83 -10.01 -2.22
N ALA A 56 -1.86 -8.91 -2.98
CA ALA A 56 -1.83 -8.94 -4.44
C ALA A 56 -0.53 -9.53 -4.98
N ASP A 57 0.63 -9.08 -4.48
CA ASP A 57 1.94 -9.60 -4.89
C ASP A 57 2.11 -11.08 -4.56
N MET A 58 1.60 -11.54 -3.41
CA MET A 58 1.60 -12.96 -3.06
C MET A 58 0.82 -13.78 -4.09
N ARG A 59 -0.38 -13.33 -4.48
CA ARG A 59 -1.17 -13.98 -5.52
C ARG A 59 -0.48 -13.99 -6.87
N ALA A 60 0.13 -12.87 -7.28
CA ALA A 60 0.89 -12.78 -8.51
C ALA A 60 2.09 -13.74 -8.53
N ALA A 61 2.69 -14.02 -7.37
CA ALA A 61 3.77 -14.99 -7.20
C ALA A 61 3.27 -16.45 -7.05
N GLY A 62 1.96 -16.71 -7.10
CA GLY A 62 1.38 -18.04 -6.91
C GLY A 62 1.37 -18.52 -5.45
N LEU A 63 1.48 -17.60 -4.49
CA LEU A 63 1.41 -17.86 -3.05
C LEU A 63 0.03 -17.52 -2.51
N GLU A 64 -0.37 -18.22 -1.44
CA GLU A 64 -1.60 -17.91 -0.71
C GLU A 64 -1.40 -16.71 0.21
N PRO A 65 -2.14 -15.60 0.01
CA PRO A 65 -2.03 -14.41 0.86
C PRO A 65 -2.68 -14.60 2.24
N ARG A 66 -2.42 -13.68 3.18
CA ARG A 66 -3.17 -13.66 4.46
C ARG A 66 -4.63 -13.24 4.28
N GLY A 67 -4.91 -12.48 3.22
CA GLY A 67 -6.25 -12.05 2.82
C GLY A 67 -6.84 -10.92 3.66
N GLU A 68 -6.04 -10.22 4.48
CA GLU A 68 -6.54 -9.04 5.19
C GLU A 68 -6.80 -7.88 4.23
N GLY A 69 -5.96 -7.71 3.20
CA GLY A 69 -6.15 -6.74 2.13
C GLY A 69 -7.45 -6.97 1.37
N ASP A 70 -7.75 -8.23 1.06
CA ASP A 70 -8.99 -8.61 0.37
C ASP A 70 -10.24 -8.27 1.20
N ARG A 71 -10.20 -8.53 2.51
CA ARG A 71 -11.30 -8.16 3.43
C ARG A 71 -11.47 -6.65 3.53
N ILE A 72 -10.38 -5.89 3.54
CA ILE A 72 -10.42 -4.43 3.54
C ILE A 72 -11.11 -3.93 2.27
N LEU A 73 -10.70 -4.45 1.10
CA LEU A 73 -11.31 -4.08 -0.18
C LEU A 73 -12.80 -4.44 -0.23
N ALA A 74 -13.17 -5.64 0.19
CA ALA A 74 -14.58 -6.07 0.24
C ALA A 74 -15.43 -5.18 1.16
N THR A 75 -14.85 -4.70 2.27
CA THR A 75 -15.55 -3.82 3.23
C THR A 75 -15.64 -2.39 2.74
N LYS A 76 -14.55 -1.83 2.22
CA LYS A 76 -14.46 -0.41 1.82
C LYS A 76 -15.00 -0.15 0.42
N PHE A 77 -14.95 -1.14 -0.46
CA PHE A 77 -15.38 -1.08 -1.85
C PHE A 77 -16.22 -2.32 -2.23
N PRO A 78 -17.40 -2.51 -1.61
CA PRO A 78 -18.25 -3.67 -1.88
C PRO A 78 -18.79 -3.72 -3.32
N HIS A 79 -18.78 -2.56 -4.00
CA HIS A 79 -19.22 -2.40 -5.39
C HIS A 79 -18.08 -1.86 -6.26
N ARG A 80 -16.92 -2.50 -6.20
CA ARG A 80 -15.78 -2.15 -7.05
C ARG A 80 -16.07 -2.48 -8.52
N TRP A 81 -15.70 -1.57 -9.41
CA TRP A 81 -15.86 -1.75 -10.86
C TRP A 81 -14.67 -2.47 -11.50
N TRP A 82 -13.51 -2.52 -10.81
CA TRP A 82 -12.34 -3.27 -11.25
C TRP A 82 -12.41 -4.71 -10.73
N MET A 83 -12.14 -5.67 -11.62
CA MET A 83 -12.34 -7.10 -11.36
C MET A 83 -11.04 -7.88 -11.08
N VAL A 84 -9.88 -7.24 -11.24
CA VAL A 84 -8.57 -7.87 -11.14
C VAL A 84 -7.70 -7.01 -10.24
N ASP A 85 -6.89 -7.67 -9.42
CA ASP A 85 -5.76 -7.05 -8.71
C ASP A 85 -4.48 -7.23 -9.53
#